data_AF-A0A820KG01-F1
#
_entry.id   AF-A0A820KG01-F1
#
_cell.length_a   1.000
_cell.length_b   1.000
_cell.length_c   1.000
_cell.angle_alpha   90.00
_cell.angle_beta   90.00
_cell.angle_gamma   90.00
#
_symmetry.space_group_name_H-M   'P 1'
#
loop_
_entity.id
_entity.type
_entity.pdbx_description
1 polymer ?
#
loop_
_entity_poly.entity_id
_entity_poly.type
_entity_poly.pdbx_seq_one_letter_code
_entity_poly.pdbx_strand_id
1 'polypeptide(L)'
;LPKQPRDINIDKYPDFMENKYKHSFESHSSIGVMYRQVKEVWEIHSTYQDKLYDQKININADFLIQGYETYIHEAENEYQYYTSRINTILLTYNLENEYELITGCHSCIEEEKKNNDSVETALLEFRYLVQEMRTRFATDKLE
;
A
#
# COMPACT_ATOMS: atom_id res chain seq x y z
N LEU A 1 7.86 -20.63 -29.74
CA LEU A 1 8.69 -19.84 -28.80
C LEU A 1 10.07 -19.65 -29.42
N PRO A 2 10.65 -18.44 -29.39
CA PRO A 2 12.03 -18.24 -29.83
C PRO A 2 12.95 -19.14 -29.01
N LYS A 3 13.81 -19.90 -29.68
CA LYS A 3 14.76 -20.82 -29.02
C LYS A 3 15.89 -19.96 -28.44
N GLN A 4 15.93 -19.85 -27.12
CA GLN A 4 17.03 -19.19 -26.43
C GLN A 4 18.33 -19.98 -26.66
N PRO A 5 19.45 -19.35 -27.07
CA PRO A 5 20.69 -20.06 -27.31
C PRO A 5 21.19 -20.68 -25.99
N ARG A 6 21.59 -21.96 -26.05
CA ARG A 6 21.92 -22.76 -24.86
C ARG A 6 23.25 -22.38 -24.20
N ASP A 7 24.08 -21.61 -24.89
CA ASP A 7 25.49 -21.39 -24.53
C ASP A 7 25.81 -19.93 -24.15
N ILE A 8 24.82 -19.13 -23.76
CA ILE A 8 25.08 -17.78 -23.25
C ILE A 8 25.30 -17.87 -21.74
N ASN A 9 26.55 -18.10 -21.32
CA ASN A 9 26.91 -17.91 -19.92
C ASN A 9 26.99 -16.41 -19.64
N ILE A 10 25.90 -15.87 -19.09
CA ILE A 10 25.83 -14.46 -18.70
C ILE A 10 26.59 -14.31 -17.37
N ASP A 11 27.71 -13.60 -17.39
CA ASP A 11 28.54 -13.36 -16.20
C ASP A 11 27.94 -12.31 -15.26
N LYS A 12 27.19 -11.34 -15.80
CA LYS A 12 26.54 -10.27 -15.03
C LYS A 12 25.08 -10.11 -15.40
N TYR A 13 24.23 -10.00 -14.39
CA TYR A 13 22.80 -9.83 -14.57
C TYR A 13 22.39 -8.36 -14.41
N PRO A 14 21.31 -7.91 -15.05
CA PRO A 14 20.72 -6.63 -14.70
C PRO A 14 20.39 -6.57 -13.20
N ASP A 15 20.61 -5.40 -12.59
CA ASP A 15 20.30 -5.10 -11.19
C ASP A 15 18.88 -5.49 -10.77
N PHE A 16 17.89 -5.23 -11.61
CA PHE A 16 16.49 -5.57 -11.34
C PHE A 16 16.19 -7.08 -11.20
N MET A 17 17.13 -7.96 -11.56
CA MET A 17 16.97 -9.41 -11.39
C MET A 17 17.40 -9.92 -10.01
N GLU A 18 18.07 -9.09 -9.20
CA GLU A 18 18.49 -9.41 -7.82
C GLU A 18 19.17 -10.78 -7.64
N ASN A 19 19.98 -11.19 -8.62
CA ASN A 19 20.66 -12.48 -8.54
C ASN A 19 21.72 -12.48 -7.41
N LYS A 20 21.44 -13.20 -6.32
CA LYS A 20 22.32 -13.29 -5.15
C LYS A 20 23.66 -13.99 -5.41
N TYR A 21 23.76 -14.78 -6.49
CA TYR A 21 24.92 -15.62 -6.78
C TYR A 21 25.87 -15.04 -7.80
N LYS A 22 25.49 -13.96 -8.51
CA LYS A 22 26.28 -13.36 -9.58
C LYS A 22 26.31 -11.84 -9.43
N HIS A 23 27.33 -11.20 -9.98
CA HIS A 23 27.43 -9.75 -9.96
C HIS A 23 26.35 -9.12 -10.84
N SER A 24 25.79 -8.00 -10.36
CA SER A 24 24.81 -7.22 -11.11
C SER A 24 25.44 -5.99 -11.76
N PHE A 25 24.83 -5.50 -12.85
CA PHE A 25 25.13 -4.20 -13.44
C PHE A 25 23.88 -3.31 -13.44
N GLU A 26 24.07 -2.00 -13.36
CA GLU A 26 22.95 -1.05 -13.44
C GLU A 26 22.34 -1.07 -14.84
N SER A 27 21.08 -1.51 -14.97
CA SER A 27 20.39 -1.46 -16.26
C SER A 27 19.87 -0.06 -16.55
N HIS A 28 20.15 0.45 -17.75
CA HIS A 28 19.59 1.70 -18.29
C HIS A 28 18.26 1.48 -19.04
N SER A 29 17.71 0.27 -19.04
CA SER A 29 16.36 0.03 -19.54
C SER A 29 15.32 0.69 -18.63
N SER A 30 14.13 0.99 -19.16
CA SER A 30 13.03 1.56 -18.37
C SER A 30 12.70 0.71 -17.14
N ILE A 31 12.81 -0.62 -17.24
CA ILE A 31 12.60 -1.55 -16.13
C ILE A 31 13.66 -1.36 -15.04
N GLY A 32 14.93 -1.20 -15.41
CA GLY A 32 16.02 -0.96 -14.45
C GLY A 32 15.84 0.35 -13.69
N VAL A 33 15.48 1.42 -14.41
CA VAL A 33 15.21 2.73 -13.80
C VAL A 33 14.04 2.65 -12.82
N MET A 34 12.92 2.05 -13.23
CA MET A 34 11.75 1.88 -12.36
C MET A 34 12.06 1.00 -11.13
N TYR A 35 12.79 -0.09 -11.33
CA TYR A 35 13.19 -0.99 -10.25
C TYR A 35 13.99 -0.24 -9.17
N ARG A 36 14.98 0.58 -9.54
CA ARG A 36 15.78 1.34 -8.55
C ARG A 36 14.92 2.34 -7.77
N GLN A 37 14.01 3.04 -8.44
CA GLN A 37 13.08 3.97 -7.78
C GLN A 37 12.17 3.26 -6.77
N VAL A 38 11.57 2.14 -7.17
CA VAL A 38 10.69 1.36 -6.28
C VAL A 38 11.50 0.74 -5.14
N LYS A 39 12.70 0.24 -5.42
CA LYS A 39 13.59 -0.34 -4.41
C LYS A 39 14.02 0.68 -3.36
N GLU A 40 14.39 1.89 -3.76
CA GLU A 40 14.74 2.96 -2.83
C GLU A 40 13.56 3.26 -1.88
N VAL A 41 12.36 3.42 -2.43
CA VAL A 41 11.14 3.65 -1.64
C VAL A 41 10.87 2.47 -0.70
N TRP A 42 11.04 1.24 -1.18
CA TRP A 42 10.82 0.03 -0.39
C TRP A 42 11.84 -0.09 0.76
N GLU A 43 13.13 0.10 0.50
CA GLU A 43 14.19 0.03 1.52
C GLU A 43 14.00 1.09 2.60
N ILE A 44 13.64 2.31 2.20
CA ILE A 44 13.22 3.38 3.11
C ILE A 44 12.06 2.88 3.96
N HIS A 45 10.96 2.48 3.31
CA HIS A 45 9.74 2.08 4.00
C HIS A 45 9.97 0.93 4.99
N SER A 46 10.65 -0.14 4.59
CA SER A 46 10.98 -1.28 5.46
C SER A 46 11.84 -0.85 6.65
N THR A 47 12.88 -0.02 6.41
CA THR A 47 13.75 0.46 7.50
C THR A 47 12.99 1.36 8.49
N TYR A 48 12.05 2.18 8.01
CA TYR A 48 11.24 3.04 8.87
C TYR A 48 10.14 2.26 9.61
N GLN A 49 9.48 1.31 8.97
CA GLN A 49 8.48 0.46 9.63
C GLN A 49 9.10 -0.29 10.81
N ASP A 50 10.25 -0.95 10.62
CA ASP A 50 10.94 -1.68 11.68
C ASP A 50 11.33 -0.77 12.86
N LYS A 51 11.68 0.50 12.59
CA LYS A 51 12.02 1.48 13.64
C LYS A 51 10.81 2.07 14.35
N LEU A 52 9.66 2.18 13.68
CA LEU A 52 8.44 2.75 14.26
C LEU A 52 7.79 1.80 15.26
N TYR A 53 7.88 0.47 15.06
CA TYR A 53 7.33 -0.50 16.02
C TYR A 53 8.08 -0.51 17.37
N ASP A 54 9.37 -0.19 17.38
CA ASP A 54 10.21 -0.25 18.59
C ASP A 54 10.35 1.09 19.33
N GLN A 55 9.95 2.21 18.73
CA GLN A 55 10.09 3.52 19.34
C GLN A 55 8.82 3.95 20.08
N LYS A 56 8.90 4.02 21.42
CA LYS A 56 7.94 4.80 22.20
C LYS A 56 8.01 6.26 21.76
N ILE A 57 6.97 6.73 21.08
CA ILE A 57 6.84 8.13 20.67
C ILE A 57 6.84 8.99 21.94
N ASN A 58 7.90 9.80 22.11
CA ASN A 58 7.97 10.76 23.20
C ASN A 58 7.28 12.05 22.74
N ILE A 59 6.07 12.27 23.25
CA ILE A 59 5.28 13.45 22.93
C ILE A 59 5.80 14.62 23.78
N ASN A 60 6.33 15.66 23.14
CA ASN A 60 6.67 16.88 23.85
C ASN A 60 5.38 17.62 24.22
N ALA A 61 5.16 17.80 25.53
CA ALA A 61 4.00 18.48 26.08
C ALA A 61 3.83 19.91 25.58
N ASP A 62 4.92 20.58 25.19
CA ASP A 62 4.87 21.96 24.66
C ASP A 62 4.15 22.05 23.31
N PHE A 63 4.00 20.94 22.58
CA PHE A 63 3.25 20.88 21.32
C PHE A 63 1.77 20.52 21.51
N LEU A 64 1.33 20.22 22.72
CA LEU A 64 -0.06 19.85 22.99
C LEU A 64 -0.94 21.10 23.09
N ILE A 65 -2.00 21.12 22.30
CA ILE A 65 -3.01 22.19 22.30
C ILE A 65 -4.16 21.75 23.22
N GLN A 66 -4.75 22.69 23.95
CA GLN A 66 -5.93 22.39 24.76
C GLN A 66 -7.04 21.77 23.91
N GLY A 67 -7.61 20.64 24.37
CA GLY A 67 -8.63 19.89 23.63
C GLY A 67 -8.09 18.77 22.73
N TYR A 68 -6.77 18.54 22.71
CA TYR A 68 -6.19 17.45 21.90
C TYR A 68 -6.69 16.07 22.32
N GLU A 69 -7.01 15.82 23.59
CA GLU A 69 -7.53 14.52 24.03
C GLU A 69 -8.87 14.20 23.36
N THR A 70 -9.73 15.20 23.22
CA THR A 70 -11.02 15.06 22.53
C THR A 70 -10.82 14.73 21.06
N TYR A 71 -9.90 15.44 20.39
CA TYR A 71 -9.55 15.17 19.00
C TYR A 71 -9.01 13.74 18.80
N ILE A 72 -8.17 13.25 19.71
CA ILE A 72 -7.66 11.87 19.63
C ILE A 72 -8.81 10.87 19.72
N HIS A 73 -9.71 11.04 20.69
CA HIS A 73 -10.85 10.15 20.87
C HIS A 73 -11.81 10.18 19.66
N GLU A 74 -12.08 11.35 19.09
CA GLU A 74 -12.87 11.49 17.86
C GLU A 74 -12.18 10.83 16.66
N ALA A 75 -10.88 11.06 16.49
CA ALA A 75 -10.09 10.44 15.43
C ALA A 75 -10.07 8.90 15.55
N GLU A 76 -9.96 8.37 16.77
CA GLU A 76 -10.07 6.94 17.03
C GLU A 76 -11.45 6.40 16.63
N ASN A 77 -12.53 7.09 16.98
CA ASN A 77 -13.89 6.69 16.60
C ASN A 77 -14.10 6.69 15.08
N GLU A 78 -13.65 7.73 14.38
CA GLU A 78 -13.74 7.81 12.92
C GLU A 78 -12.86 6.76 12.23
N TYR A 79 -11.67 6.47 12.78
CA TYR A 79 -10.82 5.38 12.31
C TYR A 79 -11.53 4.02 12.45
N GLN A 80 -12.10 3.72 13.62
CA GLN A 80 -12.86 2.48 13.84
C GLN A 80 -14.06 2.36 12.91
N TYR A 81 -14.76 3.47 12.68
CA TYR A 81 -15.86 3.54 11.70
C TYR A 81 -15.37 3.18 10.30
N TYR A 82 -14.31 3.83 9.82
CA TYR A 82 -13.71 3.54 8.52
C TYR A 82 -13.29 2.07 8.42
N THR A 83 -12.53 1.56 9.40
CA THR A 83 -12.05 0.17 9.44
C THR A 83 -13.21 -0.82 9.38
N SER A 84 -14.29 -0.58 10.11
CA SER A 84 -15.49 -1.42 10.06
C SER A 84 -16.14 -1.43 8.66
N ARG A 85 -16.28 -0.25 8.04
CA ARG A 85 -16.89 -0.10 6.72
C ARG A 85 -16.03 -0.73 5.62
N ILE A 86 -14.72 -0.48 5.61
CA ILE A 86 -13.82 -1.06 4.60
C ILE A 86 -13.76 -2.58 4.73
N ASN A 87 -13.69 -3.12 5.94
CA ASN A 87 -13.72 -4.57 6.17
C ASN A 87 -15.02 -5.19 5.67
N THR A 88 -16.16 -4.49 5.83
CA THR A 88 -17.43 -4.96 5.28
C THR A 88 -17.37 -5.07 3.75
N ILE A 89 -16.86 -4.04 3.06
CA ILE A 89 -16.67 -4.06 1.60
C ILE A 89 -15.74 -5.22 1.20
N LEU A 90 -14.57 -5.33 1.84
CA LEU A 90 -13.61 -6.38 1.53
C LEU A 90 -14.23 -7.79 1.68
N LEU A 91 -14.97 -8.05 2.76
CA LEU A 91 -15.65 -9.32 2.99
C LEU A 91 -16.77 -9.59 1.96
N THR A 92 -17.59 -8.59 1.62
CA THR A 92 -18.66 -8.73 0.62
C THR A 92 -18.11 -9.11 -0.75
N TYR A 93 -16.95 -8.56 -1.12
CA TYR A 93 -16.32 -8.77 -2.42
C TYR A 93 -15.17 -9.79 -2.39
N ASN A 94 -15.01 -10.51 -1.27
CA ASN A 94 -13.98 -11.52 -1.02
C ASN A 94 -12.55 -11.03 -1.31
N LEU A 95 -12.25 -9.76 -1.02
CA LEU A 95 -10.94 -9.14 -1.16
C LEU A 95 -10.19 -9.27 0.17
N GLU A 96 -8.87 -9.43 0.10
CA GLU A 96 -8.05 -9.62 1.30
C GLU A 96 -7.59 -8.29 1.89
N ASN A 97 -7.17 -7.36 1.02
CA ASN A 97 -6.53 -6.12 1.44
C ASN A 97 -7.11 -4.90 0.72
N GLU A 98 -7.07 -3.73 1.38
CA GLU A 98 -7.53 -2.45 0.81
C GLU A 98 -6.78 -2.09 -0.48
N TYR A 99 -5.50 -2.41 -0.60
CA TYR A 99 -4.77 -2.12 -1.84
C TYR A 99 -5.31 -2.89 -3.03
N GLU A 100 -5.89 -4.08 -2.84
CA GLU A 100 -6.49 -4.85 -3.94
C GLU A 100 -7.70 -4.11 -4.51
N LEU A 101 -8.49 -3.50 -3.63
CA LEU A 101 -9.65 -2.67 -3.99
C LEU A 101 -9.23 -1.41 -4.76
N ILE A 102 -8.15 -0.76 -4.34
CA ILE A 102 -7.67 0.50 -4.94
C ILE A 102 -6.98 0.23 -6.28
N THR A 103 -6.10 -0.76 -6.33
CA THR A 103 -5.22 -1.01 -7.48
C THR A 103 -5.82 -2.00 -8.47
N GLY A 104 -6.82 -2.78 -8.06
CA GLY A 104 -7.32 -3.93 -8.82
C GLY A 104 -6.31 -5.09 -8.91
N CYS A 105 -5.15 -4.98 -8.26
CA CYS A 105 -4.12 -6.02 -8.24
C CYS A 105 -4.41 -7.00 -7.11
N HIS A 106 -4.53 -8.28 -7.45
CA HIS A 106 -4.80 -9.34 -6.50
C HIS A 106 -3.49 -9.91 -5.97
N SER A 107 -3.45 -10.24 -4.68
CA SER A 107 -2.26 -10.79 -4.00
C SER A 107 -1.94 -12.21 -4.46
N CYS A 108 -2.99 -12.95 -4.84
CA CYS A 108 -2.90 -14.33 -5.30
C CYS A 108 -3.11 -14.42 -6.81
N ILE A 109 -2.24 -15.18 -7.48
CA ILE A 109 -2.31 -15.48 -8.92
C ILE A 109 -3.36 -16.58 -9.19
N GLU A 110 -3.77 -17.31 -8.15
CA GLU A 110 -4.67 -18.46 -8.25
C GLU A 110 -6.15 -18.02 -8.28
N GLU A 111 -6.69 -18.09 -9.50
CA GLU A 111 -8.03 -18.54 -9.86
C GLU A 111 -9.21 -18.08 -8.99
N GLU A 112 -9.80 -16.96 -9.39
CA GLU A 112 -11.09 -16.93 -10.08
C GLU A 112 -11.24 -15.52 -10.66
N LYS A 113 -11.60 -15.40 -11.94
CA LYS A 113 -12.01 -14.10 -12.48
C LYS A 113 -13.27 -13.70 -11.70
N LYS A 114 -13.12 -12.92 -10.63
CA LYS A 114 -14.24 -12.19 -10.06
C LYS A 114 -14.91 -11.46 -11.21
N ASN A 115 -16.24 -11.56 -11.30
CA ASN A 115 -16.99 -10.82 -12.31
C ASN A 115 -16.55 -9.36 -12.24
N ASN A 116 -16.02 -8.81 -13.34
CA ASN A 116 -15.46 -7.45 -13.34
C ASN A 116 -16.46 -6.42 -12.77
N ASP A 117 -17.75 -6.63 -13.02
CA ASP A 117 -18.86 -5.83 -12.50
C ASP A 117 -18.91 -5.80 -10.96
N SER A 118 -18.54 -6.90 -10.31
CA SER A 118 -18.46 -7.01 -8.83
C SER A 118 -17.33 -6.14 -8.28
N VAL A 119 -16.17 -6.16 -8.94
CA VAL A 119 -15.01 -5.33 -8.56
C VAL A 119 -15.28 -3.85 -8.80
N GLU A 120 -15.93 -3.50 -9.90
CA GLU A 120 -16.30 -2.12 -10.20
C GLU A 120 -17.33 -1.58 -9.19
N THR A 121 -18.28 -2.41 -8.78
CA THR A 121 -19.25 -2.05 -7.73
C THR A 121 -18.55 -1.82 -6.39
N ALA A 122 -17.62 -2.70 -6.01
CA ALA A 122 -16.80 -2.54 -4.80
C ALA A 122 -16.01 -1.23 -4.81
N LEU A 123 -15.39 -0.89 -5.95
CA LEU A 123 -14.63 0.35 -6.12
C LEU A 123 -15.55 1.58 -6.00
N LEU A 124 -16.77 1.50 -6.53
CA LEU A 124 -17.74 2.58 -6.41
C LEU A 124 -18.17 2.78 -4.95
N GLU A 125 -18.48 1.71 -4.23
CA GLU A 125 -18.77 1.76 -2.79
C GLU A 125 -17.62 2.35 -1.99
N PHE A 126 -16.38 1.95 -2.31
CA PHE A 126 -15.19 2.52 -1.69
C PHE A 126 -15.05 4.02 -1.93
N ARG A 127 -15.31 4.50 -3.17
CA ARG A 127 -15.26 5.93 -3.47
C ARG A 127 -16.30 6.71 -2.66
N TYR A 128 -17.50 6.16 -2.48
CA TYR A 128 -18.50 6.77 -1.62
C TYR A 128 -18.05 6.82 -0.16
N LEU A 129 -17.46 5.74 0.37
CA LEU A 129 -16.87 5.73 1.71
C LEU A 129 -15.78 6.80 1.85
N VAL A 130 -14.85 6.91 0.90
CA VAL A 130 -13.80 7.94 0.93
C VAL A 130 -14.39 9.34 0.90
N GLN A 131 -15.43 9.57 0.10
CA GLN A 131 -16.12 10.87 0.07
C GLN A 131 -16.80 11.17 1.41
N GLU A 132 -17.49 10.19 2.00
CA GLU A 132 -18.12 10.28 3.31
C GLU A 132 -17.08 10.64 4.39
N MET A 133 -15.98 9.88 4.48
CA MET A 133 -14.91 10.15 5.45
C MET A 133 -14.31 11.55 5.29
N ARG A 134 -14.10 11.99 4.04
CA ARG A 134 -13.61 13.36 3.77
C ARG A 134 -14.59 14.42 4.24
N THR A 135 -15.89 14.20 4.06
CA THR A 135 -16.90 15.16 4.54
C THR A 135 -16.94 15.23 6.06
N ARG A 136 -16.90 14.07 6.75
CA ARG A 136 -16.86 14.00 8.22
C ARG A 136 -15.63 14.72 8.78
N PHE A 137 -14.46 14.45 8.22
CA PHE A 137 -13.23 15.12 8.62
C PHE A 137 -13.24 16.65 8.35
N ALA A 138 -13.96 17.09 7.33
CA ALA A 138 -14.07 18.52 7.01
C ALA A 138 -15.06 19.25 7.94
N THR A 139 -16.10 18.57 8.41
CA THR A 139 -17.10 19.16 9.32
C THR A 139 -16.55 19.40 10.72
N ASP A 140 -15.64 18.55 11.20
CA ASP A 140 -15.01 18.68 12.53
C ASP A 140 -14.15 19.96 12.69
N LYS A 141 -13.86 20.68 11.61
CA LYS A 141 -13.08 21.94 11.63
C LYS A 141 -13.92 23.20 11.86
N LEU A 142 -15.24 23.08 11.98
CA LEU A 142 -16.17 24.23 12.02
C LEU A 142 -16.80 24.47 13.40
N GLU A 143 -16.49 23.66 14.41
CA GLU A 143 -16.88 23.86 15.81
C GLU A 143 -15.67 24.25 16.67
#